data_AF-A0A8T6YBP4-F1
#
_entry.id   AF-A0A8T6YBP4-F1
#
_cell.length_a   1.000
_cell.length_b   1.000
_cell.length_c   1.000
_cell.angle_alpha   90.00
_cell.angle_beta   90.00
_cell.angle_gamma   90.00
#
_symmetry.space_group_name_H-M   'P 1'
#
loop_
_entity.id
_entity.type
_entity.pdbx_description
1 polymer ?
#
loop_
_entity_poly.entity_id
_entity_poly.type
_entity_poly.pdbx_seq_one_letter_code
_entity_poly.pdbx_strand_id
1 'polypeptide(L)'
;MSVMYYIYGLVVVAILVGLVLIKYRSKKIRGEWILAGFLIGILSLPIGLYLTPVIENVSRLFLPEGGANQIFSIVLIFIILSICYTYLKKESLVFFIKILAVSFLISLILFAGWFSIGAYEHAEGSVIFVNQYDTASGEYVDITKHMEEYPALNKAIKGEGCEKLEGNNRWYCKTPSDEWRRSVDFISKQNARLYKIGEKYYELSFATP
;
A
#
# COMPACT_ATOMS: atom_id res chain seq x y z
N MET A 1 3.62 -2.84 6.85
CA MET A 1 3.04 -4.18 7.22
C MET A 1 2.68 -4.86 5.90
N SER A 2 3.02 -6.13 5.65
CA SER A 2 2.82 -6.66 4.28
C SER A 2 1.33 -6.68 3.93
N VAL A 3 1.00 -6.24 2.70
CA VAL A 3 -0.35 -6.19 2.11
C VAL A 3 -1.15 -7.49 2.36
N MET A 4 -0.44 -8.61 2.43
CA MET A 4 -0.97 -9.94 2.77
C MET A 4 -1.67 -9.98 4.13
N TYR A 5 -1.10 -9.40 5.19
CA TYR A 5 -1.71 -9.43 6.53
C TYR A 5 -3.04 -8.67 6.58
N TYR A 6 -3.16 -7.60 5.80
CA TYR A 6 -4.40 -6.84 5.72
C TYR A 6 -5.50 -7.64 4.98
N ILE A 7 -5.14 -8.34 3.90
CA ILE A 7 -6.05 -9.23 3.18
C ILE A 7 -6.53 -10.36 4.10
N TYR A 8 -5.62 -11.01 4.84
CA TYR A 8 -6.01 -12.04 5.81
C TYR A 8 -6.93 -11.48 6.90
N GLY A 9 -6.65 -10.27 7.40
CA GLY A 9 -7.52 -9.58 8.36
C GLY A 9 -8.94 -9.38 7.82
N LEU A 10 -9.08 -8.88 6.59
CA LEU A 10 -10.38 -8.68 5.94
C LEU A 10 -11.14 -10.01 5.75
N VAL A 11 -10.45 -11.07 5.35
CA VAL A 11 -11.06 -12.40 5.17
C VAL A 11 -11.56 -12.95 6.50
N VAL A 12 -10.76 -12.83 7.57
CA VAL A 12 -11.16 -13.26 8.92
C VAL A 12 -12.38 -12.48 9.41
N VAL A 13 -12.40 -11.15 9.23
CA VAL A 13 -13.57 -10.32 9.58
C VAL A 13 -14.79 -10.75 8.78
N ALA A 14 -14.66 -11.00 7.48
CA ALA A 14 -15.77 -11.46 6.65
C ALA A 14 -16.32 -12.83 7.10
N ILE A 15 -15.45 -13.78 7.44
CA ILE A 15 -15.84 -15.10 7.96
C ILE A 15 -16.57 -14.94 9.30
N LEU A 16 -16.02 -14.14 10.23
CA LEU A 16 -16.64 -13.91 11.54
C LEU A 16 -18.03 -13.28 11.40
N VAL A 17 -18.18 -12.27 10.53
CA VAL A 17 -19.48 -11.66 10.23
C VAL A 17 -20.44 -12.68 9.59
N GLY A 18 -19.93 -13.53 8.69
CA GLY A 18 -20.68 -14.64 8.08
C GLY A 18 -21.17 -15.67 9.10
N LEU A 19 -20.34 -16.04 10.08
CA LEU A 19 -20.71 -16.97 11.15
C LEU A 19 -21.75 -16.36 12.11
N VAL A 20 -21.60 -15.08 12.46
CA VAL A 20 -22.61 -14.33 13.22
C VAL A 20 -23.93 -14.32 12.45
N LEU A 21 -23.90 -14.09 11.14
CA LEU A 21 -25.07 -14.15 10.27
C LEU A 21 -25.79 -15.50 10.27
N ILE A 22 -25.04 -16.61 10.17
CA ILE A 22 -25.61 -17.96 10.22
C ILE A 22 -26.30 -18.19 11.57
N LYS A 23 -25.67 -17.75 12.67
CA LYS A 23 -26.22 -17.87 14.02
C LYS A 23 -27.49 -17.03 14.22
N TYR A 24 -27.55 -15.83 13.65
CA TYR A 24 -28.70 -14.92 13.79
C TYR A 24 -29.83 -15.14 12.78
N ARG A 25 -29.62 -15.96 11.74
CA ARG A 25 -30.62 -16.33 10.73
C ARG A 25 -31.89 -16.98 11.30
N SER A 26 -31.85 -17.50 12.53
CA SER A 26 -33.02 -18.13 13.17
C SER A 26 -34.08 -17.13 13.67
N LYS A 27 -33.77 -15.82 13.74
CA LYS A 27 -34.73 -14.78 14.08
C LYS A 27 -34.86 -13.85 12.88
N LYS A 28 -36.09 -13.64 12.39
CA LYS A 28 -36.42 -12.73 11.29
C LYS A 28 -36.10 -11.28 11.72
N ILE A 29 -34.86 -10.86 11.51
CA ILE A 29 -34.37 -9.55 11.98
C ILE A 29 -34.63 -8.51 10.90
N ARG A 30 -35.26 -7.41 11.30
CA ARG A 30 -35.41 -6.21 10.48
C ARG A 30 -34.00 -5.62 10.26
N GLY A 31 -33.43 -5.78 9.06
CA GLY A 31 -32.09 -5.27 8.73
C GLY A 31 -31.12 -6.26 8.07
N GLU A 32 -31.54 -7.48 7.77
CA GLU A 32 -30.69 -8.48 7.08
C GLU A 32 -30.00 -7.96 5.81
N TRP A 33 -30.65 -7.05 5.07
CA TRP A 33 -30.11 -6.46 3.85
C TRP A 33 -28.90 -5.55 4.08
N ILE A 34 -28.84 -4.84 5.21
CA ILE A 34 -27.68 -3.99 5.56
C ILE A 34 -26.47 -4.89 5.78
N LEU A 35 -26.67 -5.98 6.52
CA LEU A 35 -25.60 -6.90 6.87
C LEU A 35 -25.13 -7.72 5.66
N ALA A 36 -26.05 -8.09 4.77
CA ALA A 36 -25.71 -8.68 3.49
C ALA A 36 -24.90 -7.71 2.62
N GLY A 37 -25.32 -6.44 2.54
CA GLY A 37 -24.58 -5.42 1.82
C GLY A 37 -23.18 -5.19 2.40
N PHE A 38 -23.07 -5.16 3.74
CA PHE A 38 -21.79 -5.05 4.43
C PHE A 38 -20.83 -6.20 4.08
N LEU A 39 -21.32 -7.45 4.11
CA LEU A 39 -20.53 -8.61 3.69
C LEU A 39 -20.09 -8.54 2.24
N ILE A 40 -21.02 -8.21 1.34
CA ILE A 40 -20.74 -8.11 -0.10
C ILE A 40 -19.66 -7.05 -0.33
N GLY A 41 -19.75 -5.90 0.34
CA GLY A 41 -18.75 -4.83 0.23
C GLY A 41 -17.37 -5.20 0.79
N ILE A 42 -17.30 -5.97 1.88
CA ILE A 42 -16.02 -6.46 2.41
C ILE A 42 -15.41 -7.52 1.51
N LEU A 43 -16.22 -8.45 1.01
CA LEU A 43 -15.74 -9.60 0.21
C LEU A 43 -15.40 -9.22 -1.23
N SER A 44 -16.06 -8.22 -1.80
CA SER A 44 -15.84 -7.79 -3.19
C SER A 44 -14.40 -7.33 -3.43
N LEU A 45 -13.79 -6.67 -2.45
CA LEU A 45 -12.44 -6.12 -2.55
C LEU A 45 -11.36 -7.23 -2.66
N PRO A 46 -11.19 -8.16 -1.70
CA PRO A 46 -10.18 -9.21 -1.82
C PRO A 46 -10.47 -10.19 -2.96
N ILE A 47 -11.74 -10.51 -3.23
CA ILE A 47 -12.11 -11.41 -4.34
C ILE A 47 -11.82 -10.72 -5.69
N GLY A 48 -12.19 -9.45 -5.84
CA GLY A 48 -11.92 -8.67 -7.04
C GLY A 48 -10.43 -8.52 -7.33
N LEU A 49 -9.62 -8.26 -6.29
CA LEU A 49 -8.15 -8.22 -6.43
C LEU A 49 -7.58 -9.58 -6.80
N TYR A 50 -8.02 -10.67 -6.16
CA TYR A 50 -7.56 -12.02 -6.46
C TYR A 50 -7.92 -12.46 -7.89
N LEU A 51 -9.09 -12.07 -8.39
CA LEU A 51 -9.56 -12.40 -9.74
C LEU A 51 -9.06 -11.43 -10.80
N THR A 52 -8.36 -10.35 -10.43
CA THR A 52 -7.86 -9.36 -11.40
C THR A 52 -7.05 -10.00 -12.52
N PRO A 53 -6.09 -10.91 -12.28
CA PRO A 53 -5.32 -11.53 -13.38
C PRO A 53 -6.19 -12.33 -14.36
N VAL A 54 -7.26 -12.97 -13.85
CA VAL A 54 -8.21 -13.74 -14.67
C VAL A 54 -9.06 -12.81 -15.51
N ILE A 55 -9.56 -11.73 -14.88
CA ILE A 55 -10.41 -10.73 -15.53
C ILE A 55 -9.60 -9.93 -16.54
N GLU A 56 -8.33 -9.61 -16.26
CA GLU A 56 -7.43 -8.88 -17.15
C GLU A 56 -7.26 -9.58 -18.50
N ASN A 57 -7.11 -10.92 -18.50
CA ASN A 57 -7.03 -11.69 -19.73
C ASN A 57 -8.28 -11.54 -20.61
N VAL A 58 -9.44 -11.32 -20.00
CA VAL A 58 -10.72 -11.10 -20.70
C VAL A 58 -10.91 -9.62 -21.04
N SER A 59 -10.54 -8.71 -20.15
CA SER A 59 -10.77 -7.27 -20.30
C SER A 59 -9.77 -6.61 -21.23
N ARG A 60 -8.60 -7.19 -21.50
CA ARG A 60 -7.66 -6.73 -22.55
C ARG A 60 -8.31 -6.66 -23.94
N LEU A 61 -9.41 -7.38 -24.16
CA LEU A 61 -10.20 -7.29 -25.39
C LEU A 61 -11.08 -6.02 -25.46
N PHE A 62 -11.30 -5.34 -24.34
CA PHE A 62 -12.32 -4.29 -24.20
C PHE A 62 -11.82 -2.99 -23.52
N LEU A 63 -10.73 -3.04 -22.74
CA LEU A 63 -10.22 -1.92 -21.94
C LEU A 63 -8.71 -1.73 -22.15
N PRO A 64 -8.22 -0.47 -22.17
CA PRO A 64 -6.81 -0.17 -22.25
C PRO A 64 -6.05 -0.62 -20.99
N GLU A 65 -4.77 -0.96 -21.16
CA GLU A 65 -3.90 -1.45 -20.09
C GLU A 65 -3.78 -0.45 -18.92
N GLY A 66 -3.80 -0.96 -17.68
CA GLY A 66 -3.54 -0.16 -16.47
C GLY A 66 -4.43 -0.51 -15.26
N GLY A 67 -4.40 0.36 -14.25
CA GLY A 67 -5.12 0.20 -12.98
C GLY A 67 -6.65 0.15 -13.09
N ALA A 68 -7.22 0.51 -14.24
CA ALA A 68 -8.65 0.42 -14.52
C ALA A 68 -9.16 -1.04 -14.41
N ASN A 69 -8.33 -2.04 -14.74
CA ASN A 69 -8.71 -3.45 -14.67
C ASN A 69 -8.97 -3.92 -13.23
N GLN A 70 -8.24 -3.39 -12.25
CA GLN A 70 -8.46 -3.71 -10.83
C GLN A 70 -9.79 -3.14 -10.33
N ILE A 71 -10.06 -1.86 -10.62
CA ILE A 71 -11.32 -1.21 -10.25
C ILE A 71 -12.50 -1.92 -10.92
N PHE A 72 -12.39 -2.22 -12.21
CA PHE A 72 -13.39 -2.95 -12.95
C PHE A 72 -13.67 -4.33 -12.32
N SER A 73 -12.63 -5.05 -11.94
CA SER A 73 -12.75 -6.38 -11.32
C SER A 73 -13.51 -6.32 -9.99
N ILE A 74 -13.19 -5.34 -9.13
CA ILE A 74 -13.88 -5.14 -7.85
C ILE A 74 -15.35 -4.79 -8.08
N VAL A 75 -15.65 -3.86 -9.00
CA VAL A 75 -17.03 -3.45 -9.33
C VAL A 75 -17.83 -4.61 -9.93
N LEU A 76 -17.22 -5.41 -10.81
CA LEU A 76 -17.87 -6.56 -11.44
C LEU A 76 -18.24 -7.62 -10.38
N ILE A 77 -17.31 -8.00 -9.51
CA ILE A 77 -17.57 -8.95 -8.42
C ILE A 77 -18.63 -8.41 -7.47
N PHE A 78 -18.56 -7.13 -7.14
CA PHE A 78 -19.56 -6.46 -6.34
C PHE A 78 -20.98 -6.58 -6.92
N ILE A 79 -21.15 -6.35 -8.24
CA ILE A 79 -22.44 -6.49 -8.93
C ILE A 79 -22.91 -7.95 -8.93
N ILE A 80 -22.01 -8.89 -9.27
CA ILE A 80 -22.33 -10.33 -9.33
C ILE A 80 -22.83 -10.82 -7.97
N LEU A 81 -22.11 -10.52 -6.88
CA LEU A 81 -22.51 -10.93 -5.53
C LEU A 81 -23.87 -10.35 -5.13
N SER A 82 -24.15 -9.10 -5.50
CA SER A 82 -25.44 -8.44 -5.24
C SER A 82 -26.59 -9.09 -6.00
N ILE A 83 -26.38 -9.46 -7.27
CA ILE A 83 -27.36 -10.16 -8.10
C ILE A 83 -27.61 -11.57 -7.54
N CYS A 84 -26.55 -12.33 -7.26
CA CYS A 84 -26.65 -13.68 -6.69
C CYS A 84 -27.45 -13.67 -5.37
N TYR A 85 -27.15 -12.74 -4.47
CA TYR A 85 -27.87 -12.64 -3.20
C TYR A 85 -29.35 -12.35 -3.39
N THR A 86 -29.68 -11.40 -4.27
CA THR A 86 -31.07 -11.01 -4.54
C THR A 86 -31.85 -12.16 -5.18
N TYR A 87 -31.25 -12.85 -6.15
CA TYR A 87 -31.84 -14.00 -6.81
C TYR A 87 -32.12 -15.14 -5.83
N LEU A 88 -31.16 -15.47 -4.96
CA LEU A 88 -31.29 -16.52 -3.95
C LEU A 88 -32.39 -16.21 -2.92
N LYS A 89 -32.59 -14.93 -2.59
CA LYS A 89 -33.64 -14.49 -1.66
C LYS A 89 -35.00 -14.26 -2.33
N LYS A 90 -35.08 -14.27 -3.66
CA LYS A 90 -36.29 -13.96 -4.46
C LYS A 90 -36.91 -12.60 -4.07
N GLU A 91 -36.04 -11.63 -3.80
CA GLU A 91 -36.46 -10.31 -3.31
C GLU A 91 -36.73 -9.33 -4.46
N SER A 92 -37.42 -8.23 -4.13
CA SER A 92 -37.77 -7.19 -5.10
C SER A 92 -36.55 -6.40 -5.63
N LEU A 93 -36.71 -5.72 -6.75
CA LEU A 93 -35.69 -4.81 -7.31
C LEU A 93 -35.31 -3.67 -6.34
N VAL A 94 -36.27 -3.19 -5.55
CA VAL A 94 -36.01 -2.17 -4.50
C VAL A 94 -35.03 -2.70 -3.46
N PHE A 95 -35.10 -3.99 -3.14
CA PHE A 95 -34.19 -4.62 -2.20
C PHE A 95 -32.77 -4.75 -2.78
N PHE A 96 -32.65 -5.10 -4.06
CA PHE A 96 -31.36 -5.11 -4.78
C PHE A 96 -30.67 -3.75 -4.72
N ILE A 97 -31.38 -2.67 -5.04
CA ILE A 97 -30.80 -1.31 -5.02
C ILE A 97 -30.30 -0.94 -3.61
N LYS A 98 -31.04 -1.31 -2.56
CA LYS A 98 -30.61 -1.06 -1.17
C LYS A 98 -29.32 -1.80 -0.82
N ILE A 99 -29.21 -3.06 -1.18
CA ILE A 99 -27.99 -3.85 -0.96
C ILE A 99 -26.83 -3.26 -1.74
N LEU A 100 -27.06 -2.93 -3.01
CA LEU A 100 -26.05 -2.31 -3.87
C LEU A 100 -25.53 -1.01 -3.23
N ALA A 101 -26.42 -0.13 -2.78
CA ALA A 101 -26.04 1.13 -2.14
C ALA A 101 -25.20 0.93 -0.87
N VAL A 102 -25.59 0.01 0.01
CA VAL A 102 -24.85 -0.27 1.25
C VAL A 102 -23.48 -0.86 0.95
N SER A 103 -23.42 -1.88 0.12
CA SER A 103 -22.16 -2.51 -0.28
C SER A 103 -21.19 -1.55 -0.96
N PHE A 104 -21.71 -0.65 -1.81
CA PHE A 104 -20.92 0.38 -2.47
C PHE A 104 -20.32 1.33 -1.44
N LEU A 105 -21.11 1.81 -0.48
CA LEU A 105 -20.62 2.68 0.59
C LEU A 105 -19.51 2.02 1.40
N ILE A 106 -19.68 0.73 1.75
CA ILE A 106 -18.65 -0.02 2.49
C ILE A 106 -17.38 -0.20 1.65
N SER A 107 -17.51 -0.55 0.37
CA SER A 107 -16.38 -0.69 -0.54
C SER A 107 -15.62 0.64 -0.68
N LEU A 108 -16.35 1.77 -0.75
CA LEU A 108 -15.76 3.10 -0.85
C LEU A 108 -15.00 3.49 0.43
N ILE A 109 -15.54 3.18 1.62
CA ILE A 109 -14.84 3.40 2.89
C ILE A 109 -13.57 2.55 2.96
N LEU A 110 -13.63 1.27 2.59
CA LEU A 110 -12.47 0.39 2.57
C LEU A 110 -11.42 0.87 1.57
N PHE A 111 -11.85 1.31 0.39
CA PHE A 111 -10.96 1.87 -0.62
C PHE A 111 -10.29 3.15 -0.13
N ALA A 112 -11.04 4.07 0.48
CA ALA A 112 -10.49 5.30 1.05
C ALA A 112 -9.49 5.01 2.18
N GLY A 113 -9.80 4.03 3.05
CA GLY A 113 -8.90 3.58 4.10
C GLY A 113 -7.61 2.98 3.53
N TRP A 114 -7.73 2.08 2.55
CA TRP A 114 -6.58 1.49 1.86
C TRP A 114 -5.72 2.56 1.18
N PHE A 115 -6.35 3.47 0.46
CA PHE A 115 -5.66 4.55 -0.23
C PHE A 115 -4.97 5.50 0.75
N SER A 116 -5.60 5.79 1.89
CA SER A 116 -4.99 6.61 2.95
C SER A 116 -3.77 5.93 3.55
N ILE A 117 -3.81 4.62 3.78
CA ILE A 117 -2.66 3.83 4.27
C ILE A 117 -1.55 3.83 3.22
N GLY A 118 -1.88 3.56 1.95
CA GLY A 118 -0.90 3.60 0.87
C GLY A 118 -0.26 4.98 0.69
N ALA A 119 -1.08 6.04 0.75
CA ALA A 119 -0.59 7.42 0.69
C ALA A 119 0.29 7.77 1.89
N TYR A 120 -0.06 7.29 3.09
CA TYR A 120 0.76 7.46 4.30
C TYR A 120 2.10 6.74 4.18
N GLU A 121 2.10 5.47 3.74
CA GLU A 121 3.33 4.70 3.52
C GLU A 121 4.21 5.32 2.42
N HIS A 122 3.62 5.88 1.36
CA HIS A 122 4.36 6.62 0.33
C HIS A 122 4.89 7.97 0.83
N ALA A 123 4.09 8.71 1.62
CA ALA A 123 4.49 9.99 2.18
C ALA A 123 5.66 9.87 3.16
N GLU A 124 5.69 8.80 3.96
CA GLU A 124 6.79 8.49 4.89
C GLU A 124 7.90 7.64 4.27
N GLY A 125 7.76 7.23 3.01
CA GLY A 125 8.65 6.28 2.35
C GLY A 125 9.93 6.89 1.80
N SER A 126 10.29 8.12 2.16
CA SER A 126 11.53 8.77 1.72
C SER A 126 12.75 7.93 2.12
N VAL A 127 13.57 7.59 1.13
CA VAL A 127 14.74 6.71 1.32
C VAL A 127 16.04 7.41 0.96
N ILE A 128 17.07 7.10 1.74
CA ILE A 128 18.47 7.43 1.46
C ILE A 128 19.18 6.13 1.10
N PHE A 129 19.69 6.05 -0.12
CA PHE A 129 20.57 4.98 -0.56
C PHE A 129 22.02 5.38 -0.30
N VAL A 130 22.77 4.45 0.28
CA VAL A 130 24.17 4.63 0.61
C VAL A 130 24.97 3.53 -0.07
N ASN A 131 26.04 3.93 -0.74
CA ASN A 131 27.05 3.02 -1.27
C ASN A 131 28.41 3.41 -0.70
N GLN A 132 29.02 2.51 0.08
CA GLN A 132 30.27 2.78 0.78
C GLN A 132 31.47 2.17 0.03
N TYR A 133 32.51 2.99 -0.08
CA TYR A 133 33.79 2.67 -0.71
C TYR A 133 34.95 2.87 0.28
N ASP A 134 35.98 2.03 0.14
CA ASP A 134 37.21 2.12 0.93
C ASP A 134 38.20 3.15 0.39
N THR A 135 38.14 3.44 -0.92
CA THR A 135 39.02 4.39 -1.60
C THR A 135 38.21 5.35 -2.48
N ALA A 136 38.74 6.57 -2.66
CA ALA A 136 38.13 7.55 -3.56
C ALA A 136 38.38 7.16 -5.01
N SER A 137 37.33 7.16 -5.84
CA SER A 137 37.42 7.00 -7.29
C SER A 137 37.02 8.30 -8.01
N GLY A 138 37.58 9.43 -7.60
CA GLY A 138 37.29 10.74 -8.20
C GLY A 138 37.38 11.92 -7.21
N GLU A 139 36.88 13.08 -7.63
CA GLU A 139 36.69 14.25 -6.75
C GLU A 139 35.68 13.94 -5.65
N TYR A 140 35.98 14.39 -4.43
CA TYR A 140 35.15 14.17 -3.25
C TYR A 140 35.08 15.44 -2.40
N VAL A 141 34.02 15.55 -1.61
CA VAL A 141 33.86 16.60 -0.60
C VAL A 141 33.86 15.98 0.78
N ASP A 142 34.66 16.52 1.70
CA ASP A 142 34.67 16.10 3.10
C ASP A 142 33.54 16.80 3.86
N ILE A 143 32.57 16.01 4.32
CA ILE A 143 31.41 16.47 5.07
C ILE A 143 31.40 15.95 6.51
N THR A 144 32.51 15.40 7.00
CA THR A 144 32.62 14.76 8.32
C THR A 144 32.10 15.65 9.45
N LYS A 145 32.47 16.93 9.44
CA LYS A 145 32.09 17.91 10.48
C LYS A 145 30.60 18.25 10.51
N HIS A 146 29.90 18.05 9.39
CA HIS A 146 28.49 18.42 9.25
C HIS A 146 27.56 17.27 9.66
N MET A 147 28.08 16.05 9.88
CA MET A 147 27.25 14.88 10.21
C MET A 147 26.41 15.06 11.49
N GLU A 148 26.88 15.88 12.44
CA GLU A 148 26.14 16.15 13.68
C GLU A 148 24.87 16.99 13.45
N GLU A 149 24.85 17.81 12.40
CA GLU A 149 23.70 18.68 12.06
C GLU A 149 22.59 17.95 11.30
N TYR A 150 22.91 16.76 10.76
CA TYR A 150 22.03 15.95 9.90
C TYR A 150 21.87 14.52 10.46
N PRO A 151 21.04 14.33 11.49
CA PRO A 151 20.92 13.05 12.20
C PRO A 151 20.45 11.90 11.31
N ALA A 152 19.50 12.14 10.40
CA ALA A 152 19.07 11.17 9.40
C ALA A 152 20.23 10.67 8.52
N LEU A 153 21.00 11.61 7.97
CA LEU A 153 22.14 11.28 7.12
C LEU A 153 23.21 10.52 7.90
N ASN A 154 23.48 10.92 9.14
CA ASN A 154 24.44 10.24 10.02
C ASN A 154 24.01 8.79 10.33
N LYS A 155 22.73 8.58 10.69
CA LYS A 155 22.17 7.23 10.87
C LYS A 155 22.28 6.41 9.59
N ALA A 156 21.97 7.04 8.45
CA ALA A 156 22.04 6.37 7.17
C ALA A 156 23.48 5.94 6.85
N ILE A 157 24.47 6.79 7.04
CA ILE A 157 25.89 6.46 6.81
C ILE A 157 26.40 5.35 7.74
N LYS A 158 25.88 5.26 8.97
CA LYS A 158 26.21 4.17 9.90
C LYS A 158 25.48 2.86 9.61
N GLY A 159 24.46 2.89 8.76
CA GLY A 159 23.61 1.74 8.48
C GLY A 159 22.70 1.34 9.64
N GLU A 160 22.46 2.22 10.61
CA GLU A 160 21.63 1.94 11.79
C GLU A 160 20.14 1.84 11.40
N GLY A 161 19.54 0.66 11.54
CA GLY A 161 18.13 0.44 11.20
C GLY A 161 17.86 0.40 9.69
N CYS A 162 18.90 0.25 8.87
CA CYS A 162 18.81 0.23 7.42
C CYS A 162 18.76 -1.20 6.86
N GLU A 163 18.19 -1.34 5.66
CA GLU A 163 18.11 -2.61 4.96
C GLU A 163 19.28 -2.74 3.97
N LYS A 164 20.07 -3.81 4.11
CA LYS A 164 21.22 -4.08 3.24
C LYS A 164 20.75 -4.67 1.91
N LEU A 165 21.36 -4.19 0.82
CA LEU A 165 21.14 -4.72 -0.53
C LEU A 165 22.13 -5.85 -0.81
N GLU A 166 21.68 -6.89 -1.52
CA GLU A 166 22.55 -8.01 -1.89
C GLU A 166 23.70 -7.54 -2.82
N GLY A 167 24.92 -7.97 -2.50
CA GLY A 167 26.12 -7.65 -3.27
C GLY A 167 26.73 -6.28 -2.94
N ASN A 168 27.62 -6.27 -1.94
CA ASN A 168 28.53 -5.20 -1.52
C ASN A 168 27.89 -3.98 -0.84
N ASN A 169 28.48 -3.56 0.32
CA ASN A 169 28.50 -2.25 1.00
C ASN A 169 27.42 -1.20 0.63
N ARG A 170 26.20 -1.67 0.38
CA ARG A 170 25.06 -0.89 -0.09
C ARG A 170 23.87 -1.20 0.77
N TRP A 171 23.16 -0.15 1.13
CA TRP A 171 21.96 -0.27 1.91
C TRP A 171 21.09 0.95 1.67
N TYR A 172 19.85 0.86 2.13
CA TYR A 172 18.93 1.99 2.10
C TYR A 172 18.25 2.16 3.45
N CYS A 173 17.97 3.42 3.80
CA CYS A 173 17.44 3.81 5.08
C CYS A 173 16.16 4.61 4.88
N LYS A 174 15.05 4.14 5.46
CA LYS A 174 13.81 4.91 5.53
C LYS A 174 14.01 6.06 6.51
N THR A 175 13.61 7.25 6.08
CA THR A 175 13.86 8.50 6.79
C THR A 175 12.59 9.34 6.79
N PRO A 176 12.24 10.01 7.91
CA PRO A 176 11.17 11.00 7.93
C PRO A 176 11.35 12.06 6.83
N SER A 177 10.26 12.46 6.18
CA SER A 177 10.32 13.27 4.95
C SER A 177 10.94 14.65 5.17
N ASP A 178 10.82 15.21 6.37
CA ASP A 178 11.42 16.48 6.78
C ASP A 178 12.96 16.37 6.94
N GLU A 179 13.44 15.35 7.63
CA GLU A 179 14.88 15.08 7.78
C GLU A 179 15.51 14.66 6.44
N TRP A 180 14.78 13.89 5.63
CA TRP A 180 15.19 13.53 4.28
C TRP A 180 15.38 14.77 3.41
N ARG A 181 14.40 15.69 3.41
CA ARG A 181 14.47 16.93 2.62
C ARG A 181 15.65 17.80 3.04
N ARG A 182 15.90 17.94 4.35
CA ARG A 182 17.07 18.65 4.86
C ARG A 182 18.38 18.02 4.40
N SER A 183 18.44 16.69 4.36
CA SER A 183 19.63 15.95 3.90
C SER A 183 19.85 16.11 2.40
N VAL A 184 18.78 16.07 1.60
CA VAL A 184 18.81 16.36 0.14
C VAL A 184 19.30 17.77 -0.13
N ASP A 185 18.75 18.77 0.56
CA ASP A 185 19.12 20.19 0.38
C ASP A 185 20.58 20.43 0.77
N PHE A 186 21.09 19.74 1.78
CA PHE A 186 22.50 19.82 2.17
C PHE A 186 23.42 19.19 1.13
N ILE A 187 23.13 17.94 0.74
CA ILE A 187 23.96 17.17 -0.18
C ILE A 187 23.97 17.82 -1.58
N SER A 188 22.82 18.27 -2.08
CA SER A 188 22.72 18.96 -3.37
C SER A 188 23.57 20.24 -3.44
N LYS A 189 23.69 20.99 -2.33
CA LYS A 189 24.54 22.19 -2.26
C LYS A 189 26.04 21.89 -2.32
N GLN A 190 26.47 20.70 -1.93
CA GLN A 190 27.88 20.30 -2.02
C GLN A 190 28.32 20.00 -3.46
N ASN A 191 27.37 19.74 -4.36
CA ASN A 191 27.59 19.46 -5.79
C ASN A 191 28.71 18.42 -6.04
N ALA A 192 28.70 17.34 -5.26
CA ALA A 192 29.68 16.27 -5.36
C ALA A 192 29.01 14.92 -5.62
N ARG A 193 29.76 14.00 -6.21
CA ARG A 193 29.31 12.62 -6.39
C ARG A 193 29.73 11.72 -5.22
N LEU A 194 30.92 11.97 -4.68
CA LEU A 194 31.50 11.21 -3.57
C LEU A 194 31.70 12.10 -2.35
N TYR A 195 31.39 11.54 -1.19
CA TYR A 195 31.44 12.22 0.10
C TYR A 195 32.40 11.49 1.03
N LYS A 196 33.38 12.20 1.58
CA LYS A 196 34.28 11.65 2.60
C LYS A 196 33.68 11.90 3.99
N ILE A 197 33.57 10.83 4.78
CA ILE A 197 33.12 10.87 6.16
C ILE A 197 34.08 10.00 6.97
N GLY A 198 34.90 10.63 7.80
CA GLY A 198 36.03 9.96 8.47
C GLY A 198 37.00 9.39 7.45
N GLU A 199 37.28 8.09 7.55
CA GLU A 199 38.22 7.37 6.67
C GLU A 199 37.56 6.67 5.48
N LYS A 200 36.26 6.87 5.25
CA LYS A 200 35.47 6.18 4.23
C LYS A 200 34.83 7.15 3.25
N TYR A 201 34.45 6.62 2.08
CA TYR A 201 33.83 7.37 1.00
C TYR A 201 32.44 6.82 0.72
N TYR A 202 31.50 7.71 0.40
CA TYR A 202 30.09 7.37 0.25
C TYR A 202 29.51 8.03 -1.00
N GLU A 203 28.79 7.26 -1.81
CA GLU A 203 27.87 7.78 -2.82
C GLU A 203 26.46 7.75 -2.23
N LEU A 204 25.79 8.90 -2.27
CA LEU A 204 24.48 9.10 -1.65
C LEU A 204 23.45 9.39 -2.73
N SER A 205 22.36 8.62 -2.72
CA SER A 205 21.22 8.82 -3.62
C SER A 205 19.93 8.91 -2.82
N PHE A 206 18.99 9.70 -3.30
CA PHE A 206 17.74 9.98 -2.59
C PHE A 206 16.57 9.63 -3.50
N ALA A 207 15.58 8.92 -2.97
CA ALA A 207 14.34 8.66 -3.68
C ALA A 207 13.13 8.90 -2.78
N THR A 208 12.07 9.40 -3.40
CA THR A 208 10.70 9.24 -2.93
C THR A 208 10.09 8.07 -3.69
N PRO A 209 9.35 7.18 -3.03
CA PRO A 209 8.72 6.04 -3.67
C PRO A 209 7.56 6.46 -4.60
#